data_AF-A0A0A0B4N8-F1
#
_entry.id   AF-A0A0A0B4N8-F1
#
_cell.length_a   1.000
_cell.length_b   1.000
_cell.length_c   1.000
_cell.angle_alpha   90.00
_cell.angle_beta   90.00
_cell.angle_gamma   90.00
#
_symmetry.space_group_name_H-M   'P 1'
#
loop_
_entity.id
_entity.type
_entity.pdbx_description
1 polymer ?
#
loop_
_entity_poly.entity_id
_entity_poly.type
_entity_poly.pdbx_seq_one_letter_code
_entity_poly.pdbx_strand_id
1 'polypeptide(L)'
;MCPLAVSLVLAPSGAQAATDVYHQSFRGLFLDGWTSTDDGCTTTFVGAASDETTTWYANESYNRCTGEGSGVLGSATPTTFTLRGNLSSGHVVATIPLTDLYTGEPAGEILVDNTWTATAKPTKSTWVTSVNLPGSFRYTNRLTALSAPATATGTVPMEDSGTVGRSSWMYIQVSHD
;
A
#
# COMPACT_ATOMS: atom_id res chain seq x y z
N MET A 1 0.36 -20.89 -69.65
CA MET A 1 0.57 -19.47 -69.31
C MET A 1 0.15 -19.31 -67.86
N CYS A 2 1.12 -19.20 -66.95
CA CYS A 2 0.90 -19.26 -65.50
C CYS A 2 0.75 -17.83 -64.94
N PRO A 3 -0.31 -17.50 -64.19
CA PRO A 3 -0.46 -16.18 -63.60
C PRO A 3 0.47 -16.03 -62.38
N LEU A 4 1.24 -14.94 -62.36
CA LEU A 4 2.02 -14.50 -61.21
C LEU A 4 1.07 -14.03 -60.10
N ALA A 5 1.08 -14.74 -58.96
CA ALA A 5 0.49 -14.27 -57.72
C ALA A 5 1.47 -13.31 -57.02
N VAL A 6 1.08 -12.04 -56.90
CA VAL A 6 1.78 -11.04 -56.10
C VAL A 6 1.54 -11.36 -54.62
N SER A 7 2.57 -11.81 -53.91
CA SER A 7 2.53 -11.97 -52.47
C SER A 7 2.70 -10.59 -51.82
N LEU A 8 1.64 -10.06 -51.21
CA LEU A 8 1.75 -8.92 -50.29
C LEU A 8 2.50 -9.40 -49.04
N VAL A 9 3.77 -9.04 -48.92
CA VAL A 9 4.51 -9.18 -47.67
C VAL A 9 4.00 -8.08 -46.74
N LEU A 10 3.11 -8.45 -45.80
CA LEU A 10 2.83 -7.62 -44.63
C LEU A 10 4.12 -7.54 -43.82
N ALA A 11 4.81 -6.40 -43.90
CA ALA A 11 5.94 -6.12 -43.03
C ALA A 11 5.47 -6.25 -41.57
N PRO A 12 6.25 -6.89 -40.67
CA PRO A 12 5.94 -6.86 -39.26
C PRO A 12 5.86 -5.39 -38.83
N SER A 13 4.73 -4.99 -38.25
CA SER A 13 4.58 -3.66 -37.65
C SER A 13 5.76 -3.46 -36.70
N GLY A 14 6.64 -2.52 -37.04
CA GLY A 14 7.87 -2.28 -36.30
C GLY A 14 7.53 -2.03 -34.83
N ALA A 15 8.13 -2.81 -33.93
CA ALA A 15 8.14 -2.48 -32.51
C ALA A 15 8.81 -1.11 -32.39
N GLN A 16 8.03 -0.06 -32.19
CA GLN A 16 8.55 1.27 -31.93
C GLN A 16 9.25 1.25 -30.56
N ALA A 17 10.39 1.94 -30.45
CA ALA A 17 11.19 2.02 -29.22
C ALA A 17 10.58 3.01 -28.22
N ALA A 18 10.82 2.80 -26.92
CA ALA A 18 10.22 3.60 -25.85
C ALA A 18 10.77 5.01 -25.90
N THR A 19 9.89 5.99 -26.00
CA THR A 19 10.32 7.39 -26.14
C THR A 19 10.53 8.06 -24.78
N ASP A 20 9.72 7.76 -23.76
CA ASP A 20 9.97 8.26 -22.40
C ASP A 20 9.92 7.16 -21.34
N VAL A 21 10.95 7.14 -20.51
CA VAL A 21 11.00 6.30 -19.32
C VAL A 21 11.09 7.19 -18.07
N TYR A 22 10.01 7.29 -17.30
CA TYR A 22 10.01 8.05 -16.05
C TYR A 22 10.32 7.14 -14.87
N HIS A 23 11.37 7.48 -14.13
CA HIS A 23 11.82 6.77 -12.94
C HIS A 23 11.61 7.63 -11.70
N GLN A 24 10.82 7.13 -10.75
CA GLN A 24 10.72 7.74 -9.43
C GLN A 24 11.10 6.71 -8.37
N SER A 25 11.99 7.08 -7.45
CA SER A 25 12.35 6.21 -6.34
C SER A 25 12.01 6.84 -5.01
N PHE A 26 11.27 6.12 -4.17
CA PHE A 26 11.02 6.51 -2.79
C PHE A 26 11.72 5.53 -1.86
N ARG A 27 12.27 6.03 -0.75
CA ARG A 27 12.79 5.21 0.33
C ARG A 27 12.18 5.72 1.62
N GLY A 28 11.55 4.81 2.35
CA GLY A 28 10.88 5.15 3.61
C GLY A 28 11.01 4.03 4.62
N LEU A 29 10.94 4.41 5.88
CA LEU A 29 10.70 3.49 6.98
C LEU A 29 9.21 3.52 7.30
N PHE A 30 8.62 2.38 7.60
CA PHE A 30 7.20 2.29 7.88
C PHE A 30 6.89 1.27 8.97
N LEU A 31 5.79 1.52 9.66
CA LEU A 31 5.13 0.66 10.63
C LEU A 31 3.70 0.50 10.16
N ASP A 32 3.22 -0.71 9.94
CA ASP A 32 1.84 -0.94 9.55
C ASP A 32 1.26 -2.15 10.26
N GLY A 33 -0.06 -2.16 10.38
CA GLY A 33 -0.77 -3.33 10.84
C GLY A 33 -2.27 -3.11 10.79
N TRP A 34 -2.97 -4.22 10.66
CA TRP A 34 -4.42 -4.22 10.63
C TRP A 34 -4.98 -5.47 11.33
N THR A 35 -6.29 -5.46 11.55
CA THR A 35 -7.06 -6.63 11.91
C THR A 35 -8.33 -6.61 11.09
N SER A 36 -8.73 -7.79 10.64
CA SER A 36 -10.02 -7.99 10.00
C SER A 36 -10.79 -9.05 10.78
N THR A 37 -11.97 -8.69 11.26
CA THR A 37 -12.89 -9.61 11.91
C THR A 37 -14.08 -9.84 10.99
N ASP A 38 -14.41 -11.11 10.75
CA ASP A 38 -15.56 -11.51 9.95
C ASP A 38 -16.45 -12.43 10.79
N ASP A 39 -17.71 -12.05 11.01
CA ASP A 39 -18.69 -12.82 11.79
C ASP A 39 -19.71 -13.57 10.93
N GLY A 40 -19.47 -13.66 9.62
CA GLY A 40 -20.37 -14.25 8.63
C GLY A 40 -21.27 -13.22 7.94
N CYS A 41 -21.65 -12.14 8.61
CA CYS A 41 -22.44 -11.05 8.01
C CYS A 41 -21.69 -9.72 7.93
N THR A 42 -20.81 -9.45 8.88
CA THR A 42 -20.11 -8.18 9.01
C THR A 42 -18.61 -8.43 8.90
N THR A 43 -17.96 -7.68 8.02
CA THR A 43 -16.51 -7.61 7.96
C THR A 43 -16.10 -6.25 8.52
N THR A 44 -15.31 -6.25 9.59
CA THR A 44 -14.74 -5.03 10.18
C THR A 44 -13.23 -5.04 9.98
N PHE A 45 -12.71 -3.97 9.41
CA PHE A 45 -11.30 -3.71 9.20
C PHE A 45 -10.86 -2.57 10.10
N VAL A 46 -9.82 -2.78 10.89
CA VAL A 46 -9.18 -1.71 11.68
C VAL A 46 -7.69 -1.74 11.40
N GLY A 47 -7.07 -0.60 11.15
CA GLY A 47 -5.63 -0.55 10.92
C GLY A 47 -5.02 0.82 11.14
N ALA A 48 -3.71 0.82 11.29
CA ALA A 48 -2.92 2.02 11.26
C ALA A 48 -1.60 1.76 10.52
N ALA A 49 -1.12 2.79 9.84
CA ALA A 49 0.14 2.78 9.12
C ALA A 49 0.87 4.10 9.36
N SER A 50 2.17 4.06 9.58
CA SER A 50 2.97 5.21 10.00
C SER A 50 4.32 5.22 9.32
N ASP A 51 4.77 6.41 8.95
CA ASP A 51 6.17 6.73 8.71
C ASP A 51 6.59 7.95 9.54
N GLU A 52 7.78 8.49 9.28
CA GLU A 52 8.30 9.66 10.01
C GLU A 52 7.52 10.96 9.76
N THR A 53 6.66 10.99 8.73
CA THR A 53 5.95 12.18 8.29
C THR A 53 4.45 12.12 8.58
N THR A 54 3.86 10.92 8.54
CA THR A 54 2.41 10.73 8.57
C THR A 54 2.05 9.43 9.27
N THR A 55 1.04 9.48 10.13
CA THR A 55 0.32 8.34 10.68
C THR A 55 -1.10 8.35 10.13
N TRP A 56 -1.52 7.22 9.59
CA TRP A 56 -2.86 6.95 9.06
C TRP A 56 -3.59 6.02 10.02
N TYR A 57 -4.89 6.25 10.16
CA TYR A 57 -5.81 5.34 10.82
C TYR A 57 -7.03 5.12 9.94
N ALA A 58 -7.53 3.89 9.92
CA ALA A 58 -8.78 3.53 9.29
C ALA A 58 -9.53 2.50 10.14
N ASN A 59 -10.84 2.67 10.24
CA ASN A 59 -11.75 1.68 10.79
C ASN A 59 -13.00 1.66 9.91
N GLU A 60 -13.25 0.54 9.26
CA GLU A 60 -14.35 0.33 8.33
C GLU A 60 -15.10 -0.93 8.74
N SER A 61 -16.42 -0.90 8.63
CA SER A 61 -17.28 -2.04 8.83
C SER A 61 -18.31 -2.10 7.73
N TYR A 62 -18.47 -3.27 7.13
CA TYR A 62 -19.45 -3.53 6.08
C TYR A 62 -20.29 -4.76 6.40
N ASN A 63 -21.60 -4.59 6.48
CA ASN A 63 -22.56 -5.66 6.66
C ASN A 63 -23.10 -6.11 5.30
N ARG A 64 -22.66 -7.28 4.83
CA ARG A 64 -23.11 -7.84 3.54
C ARG A 64 -24.53 -8.40 3.57
N CYS A 65 -25.08 -8.64 4.76
CA CYS A 65 -26.43 -9.16 4.95
C CYS A 65 -27.49 -8.04 4.83
N THR A 66 -27.16 -6.80 5.23
CA THR A 66 -28.05 -5.63 5.12
C THR A 66 -27.64 -4.65 4.01
N GLY A 67 -26.38 -4.69 3.58
CA GLY A 67 -25.78 -3.73 2.66
C GLY A 67 -25.33 -2.42 3.32
N GLU A 68 -25.40 -2.32 4.65
CA GLU A 68 -25.01 -1.12 5.41
C GLU A 68 -23.49 -1.09 5.63
N GLY A 69 -22.92 0.12 5.56
CA GLY A 69 -21.50 0.38 5.82
C GLY A 69 -21.32 1.54 6.79
N SER A 70 -20.25 1.50 7.57
CA SER A 70 -19.84 2.58 8.47
C SER A 70 -18.33 2.62 8.51
N GLY A 71 -17.73 3.79 8.64
CA GLY A 71 -16.29 3.85 8.77
C GLY A 71 -15.75 5.25 8.92
N VAL A 72 -14.54 5.31 9.45
CA VAL A 72 -13.79 6.54 9.71
C VAL A 72 -12.37 6.38 9.21
N LEU A 73 -11.81 7.47 8.72
CA LEU A 73 -10.39 7.54 8.35
C LEU A 73 -9.78 8.85 8.87
N GLY A 74 -8.47 8.89 8.92
CA GLY A 74 -7.76 10.14 9.15
C GLY A 74 -6.26 9.99 9.02
N SER A 75 -5.57 11.13 9.01
CA SER A 75 -4.13 11.15 9.17
C SER A 75 -3.63 12.40 9.89
N ALA A 76 -2.48 12.27 10.53
CA ALA A 76 -1.76 13.36 11.17
C ALA A 76 -0.26 13.08 11.17
N THR A 77 0.55 14.13 11.30
CA THR A 77 1.99 13.97 11.55
C THR A 77 2.20 13.40 12.95
N PRO A 78 3.00 12.33 13.10
CA PRO A 78 3.26 11.76 14.42
C PRO A 78 4.04 12.74 15.30
N THR A 79 3.66 12.84 16.57
CA THR A 79 4.45 13.54 17.59
C THR A 79 5.67 12.71 18.01
N THR A 80 5.61 11.39 17.80
CA THR A 80 6.74 10.48 18.02
C THR A 80 6.74 9.41 16.95
N PHE A 81 7.89 9.22 16.30
CA PHE A 81 8.14 8.09 15.42
C PHE A 81 9.54 7.59 15.68
N THR A 82 9.68 6.33 16.12
CA THR A 82 10.99 5.75 16.40
C THR A 82 11.08 4.34 15.86
N LEU A 83 12.27 3.99 15.36
CA LEU A 83 12.63 2.64 14.92
C LEU A 83 13.99 2.28 15.50
N ARG A 84 14.10 1.06 16.04
CA ARG A 84 15.28 0.61 16.79
C ARG A 84 15.76 -0.78 16.34
N GLY A 85 17.05 -1.02 16.57
CA GLY A 85 17.68 -2.33 16.44
C GLY A 85 17.50 -2.99 15.06
N ASN A 86 17.67 -2.21 13.99
CA ASN A 86 17.54 -2.71 12.60
C ASN A 86 16.17 -3.37 12.34
N LEU A 87 15.08 -2.60 12.56
CA LEU A 87 13.69 -3.05 12.41
C LEU A 87 13.23 -4.07 13.48
N SER A 88 13.91 -4.15 14.63
CA SER A 88 13.49 -5.01 15.74
C SER A 88 12.27 -4.49 16.50
N SER A 89 12.10 -3.17 16.53
CA SER A 89 10.97 -2.52 17.20
C SER A 89 10.74 -1.14 16.59
N GLY A 90 9.48 -0.72 16.58
CA GLY A 90 9.12 0.66 16.31
C GLY A 90 7.97 1.12 17.19
N HIS A 91 7.88 2.43 17.36
CA HIS A 91 6.88 3.05 18.22
C HIS A 91 6.41 4.36 17.61
N VAL A 92 5.10 4.57 17.63
CA VAL A 92 4.45 5.77 17.09
C VAL A 92 3.48 6.36 18.11
N VAL A 93 3.43 7.69 18.17
CA VAL A 93 2.39 8.45 18.86
C VAL A 93 1.86 9.52 17.92
N ALA A 94 0.54 9.58 17.73
CA ALA A 94 -0.14 10.59 16.92
C ALA A 94 -1.60 10.80 17.40
N THR A 95 -2.08 12.04 17.43
CA THR A 95 -3.51 12.34 17.56
C THR A 95 -4.07 12.66 16.17
N ILE A 96 -5.03 11.87 15.72
CA ILE A 96 -5.52 11.89 14.35
C ILE A 96 -6.97 12.40 14.33
N PRO A 97 -7.27 13.53 13.66
CA PRO A 97 -8.64 13.93 13.40
C PRO A 97 -9.29 12.94 12.42
N LEU A 98 -10.53 12.56 12.70
CA LEU A 98 -11.28 11.57 11.94
C LEU A 98 -12.34 12.21 11.06
N THR A 99 -12.54 11.61 9.89
CA THR A 99 -13.60 11.93 8.95
C THR A 99 -14.42 10.68 8.70
N ASP A 100 -15.73 10.80 8.74
CA ASP A 100 -16.64 9.73 8.36
C ASP A 100 -16.54 9.46 6.86
N LEU A 101 -16.30 8.20 6.51
CA LEU A 101 -16.02 7.75 5.14
C LEU A 101 -17.18 8.01 4.16
N TYR A 102 -18.41 8.03 4.66
CA TYR A 102 -19.61 8.05 3.82
C TYR A 102 -20.23 9.44 3.71
N THR A 103 -20.12 10.24 4.77
CA THR A 103 -20.67 11.59 4.84
C THR A 103 -19.62 12.67 4.59
N GLY A 104 -18.33 12.37 4.82
CA GLY A 104 -17.25 13.35 4.76
C GLY A 104 -17.22 14.31 5.95
N GLU A 105 -18.09 14.11 6.94
CA GLU A 105 -18.19 14.97 8.12
C GLU A 105 -17.13 14.62 9.18
N PRO A 106 -16.74 15.58 10.05
CA PRO A 106 -15.86 15.31 11.17
C PRO A 106 -16.43 14.25 12.12
N ALA A 107 -15.62 13.25 12.45
CA ALA A 107 -15.99 12.09 13.27
C ALA A 107 -15.19 12.00 14.58
N GLY A 108 -14.70 13.14 15.09
CA GLY A 108 -13.89 13.21 16.31
C GLY A 108 -12.40 13.03 16.04
N GLU A 109 -11.68 12.43 16.98
CA GLU A 109 -10.24 12.15 16.88
C GLU A 109 -9.87 10.84 17.60
N ILE A 110 -8.72 10.28 17.26
CA ILE A 110 -8.14 9.10 17.92
C ILE A 110 -6.68 9.34 18.30
N LEU A 111 -6.30 8.90 19.50
CA LEU A 111 -4.90 8.77 19.88
C LEU A 111 -4.37 7.42 19.41
N VAL A 112 -3.45 7.43 18.46
CA VAL A 112 -2.62 6.27 18.10
C VAL A 112 -1.37 6.31 18.98
N ASP A 113 -1.23 5.33 19.84
CA ASP A 113 -0.02 5.08 20.64
C ASP A 113 0.24 3.57 20.55
N ASN A 114 1.10 3.20 19.61
CA ASN A 114 1.32 1.81 19.24
C ASN A 114 2.82 1.50 19.19
N THR A 115 3.16 0.29 19.63
CA THR A 115 4.50 -0.29 19.59
C THR A 115 4.47 -1.60 18.83
N TRP A 116 5.28 -1.68 17.77
CA TRP A 116 5.53 -2.89 17.01
C TRP A 116 6.81 -3.55 17.51
N THR A 117 6.73 -4.86 17.73
CA THR A 117 7.87 -5.70 18.11
C THR A 117 8.02 -6.81 17.09
N ALA A 118 9.16 -6.84 16.40
CA ALA A 118 9.42 -7.85 15.38
C ALA A 118 9.44 -9.26 16.00
N THR A 119 8.72 -10.19 15.39
CA THR A 119 8.66 -11.60 15.81
C THR A 119 9.68 -12.48 15.07
N ALA A 120 10.23 -11.97 13.97
CA ALA A 120 11.27 -12.63 13.20
C ALA A 120 12.31 -11.64 12.68
N LYS A 121 13.40 -12.16 12.12
CA LYS A 121 14.41 -11.33 11.46
C LYS A 121 13.83 -10.68 10.19
N PRO A 122 14.25 -9.45 9.84
CA PRO A 122 13.82 -8.83 8.60
C PRO A 122 14.22 -9.68 7.39
N THR A 123 13.27 -9.85 6.47
CA THR A 123 13.45 -10.54 5.20
C THR A 123 13.34 -9.54 4.06
N LYS A 124 14.15 -9.74 3.02
CA LYS A 124 14.08 -8.91 1.82
C LYS A 124 13.04 -9.50 0.89
N SER A 125 12.02 -8.73 0.55
CA SER A 125 11.03 -9.07 -0.47
C SER A 125 11.18 -8.17 -1.69
N THR A 126 10.79 -8.66 -2.85
CA THR A 126 10.70 -7.86 -4.08
C THR A 126 9.41 -8.22 -4.79
N TRP A 127 8.57 -7.21 -4.98
CA TRP A 127 7.31 -7.30 -5.69
C TRP A 127 7.43 -6.53 -6.98
N VAL A 128 6.95 -7.11 -8.08
CA VAL A 128 6.88 -6.45 -9.37
C VAL A 128 5.47 -6.60 -9.89
N THR A 129 4.81 -5.46 -10.10
CA THR A 129 3.49 -5.41 -10.73
C THR A 129 3.64 -4.71 -12.07
N SER A 130 3.21 -5.38 -13.14
CA SER A 130 3.10 -4.74 -14.46
C SER A 130 1.65 -4.73 -14.88
N VAL A 131 1.15 -3.57 -15.31
CA VAL A 131 -0.18 -3.40 -15.89
C VAL A 131 -0.02 -2.74 -17.25
N ASN A 132 -0.68 -3.31 -18.26
CA ASN A 132 -0.83 -2.65 -19.55
C ASN A 132 -2.07 -1.76 -19.46
N LEU A 133 -1.89 -0.47 -19.70
CA LEU A 133 -2.97 0.51 -19.74
C LEU A 133 -3.39 0.74 -21.20
N PRO A 134 -4.60 1.28 -21.46
CA PRO A 134 -5.02 1.66 -22.80
C PRO A 134 -4.02 2.61 -23.47
N GLY A 135 -3.81 2.49 -24.78
CA GLY A 135 -2.91 3.39 -25.54
C GLY A 135 -1.43 3.06 -25.41
N SER A 136 -1.05 1.78 -25.47
CA SER A 136 0.35 1.31 -25.47
C SER A 136 1.16 1.59 -24.20
N PHE A 137 0.56 2.18 -23.16
CA PHE A 137 1.24 2.46 -21.90
C PHE A 137 1.46 1.19 -21.07
N ARG A 138 2.68 1.04 -20.56
CA ARG A 138 2.99 0.00 -19.57
C ARG A 138 3.39 0.65 -18.25
N TYR A 139 2.61 0.38 -17.23
CA TYR A 139 2.93 0.69 -15.86
C TYR A 139 3.71 -0.48 -15.25
N THR A 140 4.92 -0.23 -14.74
CA THR A 140 5.65 -1.21 -13.94
C THR A 140 6.03 -0.63 -12.60
N ASN A 141 5.50 -1.22 -11.54
CA ASN A 141 5.89 -0.94 -10.16
C ASN A 141 6.86 -2.02 -9.70
N ARG A 142 8.01 -1.62 -9.16
CA ARG A 142 8.90 -2.52 -8.43
C ARG A 142 9.06 -2.01 -7.01
N LEU A 143 8.59 -2.81 -6.06
CA LEU A 143 8.79 -2.59 -4.63
C LEU A 143 9.86 -3.56 -4.14
N THR A 144 10.94 -3.03 -3.56
CA THR A 144 11.90 -3.84 -2.80
C THR A 144 11.81 -3.42 -1.34
N ALA A 145 11.43 -4.33 -0.45
CA ALA A 145 11.29 -4.04 0.97
C ALA A 145 12.19 -4.95 1.79
N LEU A 146 12.67 -4.42 2.92
CA LEU A 146 13.20 -5.20 4.02
C LEU A 146 12.17 -5.09 5.15
N SER A 147 11.46 -6.17 5.46
CA SER A 147 10.38 -6.16 6.45
C SER A 147 10.48 -7.35 7.39
N ALA A 148 10.08 -7.13 8.64
CA ALA A 148 9.92 -8.17 9.64
C ALA A 148 8.43 -8.24 10.04
N PRO A 149 7.84 -9.45 10.14
CA PRO A 149 6.57 -9.59 10.81
C PRO A 149 6.71 -9.14 12.27
N ALA A 150 5.67 -8.53 12.82
CA ALA A 150 5.68 -7.95 14.15
C ALA A 150 4.33 -8.13 14.85
N THR A 151 4.35 -8.14 16.17
CA THR A 151 3.16 -7.94 16.98
C THR A 151 3.06 -6.46 17.32
N ALA A 152 1.86 -5.89 17.21
CA ALA A 152 1.60 -4.53 17.62
C ALA A 152 0.78 -4.52 18.91
N THR A 153 1.15 -3.65 19.83
CA THR A 153 0.45 -3.41 21.10
C THR A 153 0.23 -1.92 21.25
N GLY A 154 -0.91 -1.50 21.80
CA GLY A 154 -1.23 -0.07 21.86
C GLY A 154 -2.71 0.22 21.85
N THR A 155 -3.06 1.43 21.43
CA THR A 155 -4.44 1.90 21.37
C THR A 155 -5.23 1.29 20.22
N VAL A 156 -4.60 1.09 19.05
CA VAL A 156 -5.23 0.41 17.91
C VAL A 156 -5.01 -1.09 18.03
N PRO A 157 -6.07 -1.92 18.19
CA PRO A 157 -5.92 -3.36 18.26
C PRO A 157 -5.51 -3.91 16.89
N MET A 158 -4.39 -4.63 16.88
CA MET A 158 -3.80 -5.24 15.69
C MET A 158 -3.43 -6.68 16.05
N GLU A 159 -4.46 -7.50 16.29
CA GLU A 159 -4.30 -8.93 16.53
C GLU A 159 -3.69 -9.57 15.27
N ASP A 160 -2.40 -9.92 15.39
CA ASP A 160 -1.63 -10.81 14.51
C ASP A 160 -1.15 -10.33 13.13
N SER A 161 -1.29 -9.05 12.76
CA SER A 161 -0.77 -8.58 11.45
C SER A 161 0.05 -7.28 11.46
N GLY A 162 0.93 -7.11 12.44
CA GLY A 162 1.91 -6.03 12.43
C GLY A 162 3.08 -6.30 11.47
N THR A 163 3.59 -5.27 10.82
CA THR A 163 4.85 -5.30 10.06
C THR A 163 5.70 -4.09 10.43
N VAL A 164 7.01 -4.34 10.62
CA VAL A 164 8.03 -3.29 10.73
C VAL A 164 8.89 -3.36 9.48
N GLY A 165 8.96 -2.27 8.72
CA GLY A 165 9.53 -2.31 7.39
C GLY A 165 10.35 -1.11 6.98
N ARG A 166 11.22 -1.36 6.01
CA ARG A 166 11.86 -0.35 5.17
C ARG A 166 11.52 -0.68 3.73
N SER A 167 10.88 0.23 3.01
CA SER A 167 10.56 0.03 1.60
C SER A 167 11.41 0.94 0.72
N SER A 168 11.74 0.43 -0.46
CA SER A 168 12.18 1.21 -1.61
C SER A 168 11.20 0.96 -2.75
N TRP A 169 10.46 1.99 -3.14
CA TRP A 169 9.56 1.94 -4.29
C TRP A 169 10.32 2.47 -5.51
N MET A 170 10.12 1.83 -6.66
CA MET A 170 10.55 2.36 -7.96
C MET A 170 9.35 2.35 -8.91
N TYR A 171 8.95 3.53 -9.35
CA TYR A 171 8.01 3.75 -10.45
C TYR A 171 8.81 3.71 -11.75
N ILE A 172 8.41 2.86 -12.70
CA ILE A 172 8.86 2.93 -14.10
C ILE A 172 7.62 3.10 -14.96
N GLN A 173 7.45 4.28 -15.54
CA GLN A 173 6.53 4.49 -16.66
C GLN A 173 7.32 4.37 -17.95
N VAL A 174 6.80 3.58 -18.88
CA VAL A 174 7.31 3.48 -20.25
C VAL A 174 6.18 3.97 -21.16
N SER A 175 6.42 5.06 -21.91
CA SER A 175 5.51 5.60 -22.92
C SER A 175 5.87 5.12 -24.33
N HIS A 176 4.84 4.90 -25.15
CA HIS A 176 4.91 4.76 -26.61
C HIS A 176 3.55 5.16 -27.21
N ASP A 177 3.56 5.66 -28.45
CA ASP A 177 2.36 5.97 -29.24
C ASP A 177 1.66 4.70 -29.80
#